data_AF-A0A959GX74-F1
#
_entry.id   AF-A0A959GX74-F1
#
_cell.length_a   1.000
_cell.length_b   1.000
_cell.length_c   1.000
_cell.angle_alpha   90.00
_cell.angle_beta   90.00
_cell.angle_gamma   90.00
#
_symmetry.space_group_name_H-M   'P 1'
#
loop_
_entity.id
_entity.type
_entity.pdbx_description
1 polymer ?
#
loop_
_entity_poly.entity_id
_entity_poly.type
_entity_poly.pdbx_seq_one_letter_code
_entity_poly.pdbx_strand_id
1 'polypeptide(L)'
;NMLEMALEIAQHDPSFEDVATKFFEHFVYIAESLNRISQDWTGAWDEQEGFFYDILGLPDGSYIPMKVRSLVGLTTLFAVFVLPKAQLEKLPEFTRRLRWFQKYRRDNGDYLVLDEHPQHGALHLSLIPRERLARLLHAMLDENEFLSPGGIRSLSKIHRDGYAVQIDGQTFGLRYEPGESSTGLFGGNSNWRGPVWMPMNYMLVRALREYDLFYGNDYQVEFPTG
;
A
#
# COMPACT_ATOMS: atom_id res chain seq x y z
N ASN A 1 -1.55 14.03 2.15
CA ASN A 1 -0.18 13.50 1.87
C ASN A 1 0.69 14.62 1.25
N MET A 2 1.98 14.42 0.94
CA MET A 2 2.85 15.51 0.43
C MET A 2 2.41 16.08 -0.93
N LEU A 3 1.93 15.22 -1.84
CA LEU A 3 1.39 15.63 -3.13
C LEU A 3 0.16 16.52 -2.93
N GLU A 4 -0.80 16.07 -2.14
CA GLU A 4 -2.02 16.81 -1.77
C GLU A 4 -1.68 18.19 -1.17
N MET A 5 -0.73 18.25 -0.22
CA MET A 5 -0.30 19.54 0.34
C MET A 5 0.31 20.47 -0.71
N ALA A 6 1.13 19.95 -1.63
CA ALA A 6 1.70 20.76 -2.71
C ALA A 6 0.63 21.26 -3.68
N LEU A 7 -0.37 20.44 -4.00
CA LEU A 7 -1.49 20.81 -4.88
C LEU A 7 -2.40 21.87 -4.26
N GLU A 8 -2.61 21.81 -2.94
CA GLU A 8 -3.39 22.84 -2.24
C GLU A 8 -2.66 24.17 -2.16
N ILE A 9 -1.34 24.16 -1.90
CA ILE A 9 -0.54 25.38 -1.95
C ILE A 9 -0.52 25.94 -3.39
N ALA A 10 -0.43 25.08 -4.40
CA ALA A 10 -0.43 25.48 -5.80
C ALA A 10 -1.72 26.17 -6.26
N GLN A 11 -2.84 26.04 -5.53
CA GLN A 11 -4.05 26.83 -5.78
C GLN A 11 -3.85 28.33 -5.55
N HIS A 12 -2.83 28.70 -4.76
CA HIS A 12 -2.53 30.08 -4.36
C HIS A 12 -1.14 30.56 -4.83
N ASP A 13 -0.19 29.63 -5.01
CA ASP A 13 1.17 29.90 -5.47
C ASP A 13 1.57 28.91 -6.58
N PRO A 14 1.50 29.30 -7.87
CA PRO A 14 1.81 28.43 -9.00
C PRO A 14 3.22 27.84 -8.98
N SER A 15 4.17 28.41 -8.22
CA SER A 15 5.52 27.84 -8.10
C SER A 15 5.54 26.45 -7.45
N PHE A 16 4.48 26.09 -6.72
CA PHE A 16 4.31 24.77 -6.13
C PHE A 16 3.85 23.70 -7.12
N GLU A 17 3.45 24.05 -8.36
CA GLU A 17 3.14 23.05 -9.40
C GLU A 17 4.36 22.17 -9.75
N ASP A 18 5.59 22.73 -9.68
CA ASP A 18 6.84 21.99 -9.83
C ASP A 18 7.03 20.98 -8.69
N VAL A 19 6.71 21.38 -7.46
CA VAL A 19 6.80 20.53 -6.27
C VAL A 19 5.76 19.41 -6.31
N ALA A 20 4.53 19.71 -6.74
CA ALA A 20 3.48 18.72 -6.96
C ALA A 20 3.90 17.72 -8.04
N THR A 21 4.49 18.20 -9.15
CA THR A 21 5.03 17.32 -10.21
C THR A 21 6.07 16.35 -9.65
N LYS A 22 7.03 16.86 -8.86
CA LYS A 22 8.05 16.03 -8.21
C LYS A 22 7.44 14.95 -7.32
N PHE A 23 6.48 15.29 -6.45
CA PHE A 23 5.85 14.30 -5.57
C PHE A 23 5.04 13.27 -6.34
N PHE A 24 4.38 13.67 -7.43
CA PHE A 24 3.71 12.75 -8.33
C PHE A 24 4.69 11.76 -9.00
N GLU A 25 5.80 12.24 -9.55
CA GLU A 25 6.82 11.38 -10.14
C GLU A 25 7.40 10.39 -9.12
N HIS A 26 7.71 10.87 -7.92
CA HIS A 26 8.18 10.01 -6.82
C HIS A 26 7.15 8.94 -6.45
N PHE A 27 5.87 9.30 -6.38
CA PHE A 27 4.79 8.35 -6.12
C PHE A 27 4.78 7.24 -7.18
N VAL A 28 4.90 7.60 -8.46
CA VAL A 28 4.93 6.64 -9.57
C VAL A 28 6.13 5.69 -9.45
N TYR A 29 7.32 6.21 -9.16
CA TYR A 29 8.52 5.37 -9.00
C TYR A 29 8.43 4.44 -7.78
N ILE A 30 7.87 4.91 -6.66
CA ILE A 30 7.66 4.07 -5.47
C ILE A 30 6.66 2.96 -5.76
N ALA A 31 5.51 3.31 -6.36
CA ALA A 31 4.49 2.33 -6.70
C ALA A 31 5.03 1.31 -7.71
N GLU A 32 5.76 1.75 -8.73
CA GLU A 32 6.44 0.84 -9.66
C GLU A 32 7.40 -0.10 -8.93
N SER A 33 8.29 0.42 -8.07
CA SER A 33 9.28 -0.39 -7.36
C SER A 33 8.65 -1.47 -6.48
N LEU A 34 7.59 -1.11 -5.74
CA LEU A 34 6.87 -2.05 -4.86
C LEU A 34 6.11 -3.12 -5.66
N ASN A 35 5.58 -2.75 -6.82
CA ASN A 35 4.75 -3.62 -7.61
C ASN A 35 5.49 -4.38 -8.72
N ARG A 36 6.75 -4.02 -9.02
CA ARG A 36 7.41 -4.39 -10.27
C ARG A 36 7.43 -5.90 -10.50
N ILE A 37 6.78 -6.28 -11.59
CA ILE A 37 6.69 -7.61 -12.20
C ILE A 37 7.79 -7.66 -13.28
N SER A 38 9.06 -7.86 -12.91
CA SER A 38 10.14 -8.07 -13.89
C SER A 38 10.83 -9.43 -13.67
N GLN A 39 11.62 -9.88 -14.66
CA GLN A 39 12.30 -11.18 -14.61
C GLN A 39 13.37 -11.28 -13.52
N ASP A 40 13.93 -10.14 -13.07
CA ASP A 40 15.08 -10.10 -12.15
C ASP A 40 14.73 -9.58 -10.74
N TRP A 41 13.52 -9.02 -10.55
CA TRP A 41 13.03 -8.51 -9.28
C TRP A 41 11.51 -8.60 -9.23
N THR A 42 10.98 -9.29 -8.21
CA THR A 42 9.53 -9.56 -8.10
C THR A 42 8.76 -8.48 -7.35
N GLY A 43 9.41 -7.40 -6.91
CA GLY A 43 8.79 -6.41 -6.03
C GLY A 43 8.45 -7.01 -4.66
N ALA A 44 7.78 -6.22 -3.82
CA ALA A 44 7.29 -6.66 -2.52
C ALA A 44 6.01 -7.51 -2.64
N TRP A 45 5.34 -7.47 -3.78
CA TRP A 45 4.11 -8.22 -4.02
C TRP A 45 4.40 -9.68 -4.34
N ASP A 46 3.77 -10.58 -3.60
CA ASP A 46 3.78 -12.00 -3.94
C ASP A 46 2.51 -12.38 -4.74
N GLU A 47 2.72 -12.83 -5.98
CA GLU A 47 1.60 -13.19 -6.86
C GLU A 47 0.86 -14.48 -6.46
N GLN A 48 1.50 -15.38 -5.72
CA GLN A 48 0.84 -16.63 -5.30
C GLN A 48 -0.04 -16.37 -4.08
N GLU A 49 0.49 -15.62 -3.11
CA GLU A 49 -0.15 -15.37 -1.84
C GLU A 49 -1.04 -14.12 -1.83
N GLY A 50 -0.84 -13.20 -2.77
CA GLY A 50 -1.67 -12.00 -2.91
C GLY A 50 -1.43 -10.99 -1.80
N PHE A 51 -0.18 -10.83 -1.39
CA PHE A 51 0.19 -9.99 -0.25
C PHE A 51 1.55 -9.31 -0.46
N PHE A 52 1.75 -8.16 0.20
CA PHE A 52 3.03 -7.45 0.20
C PHE A 52 3.91 -7.88 1.39
N TYR A 53 5.15 -8.25 1.09
CA TYR A 53 6.13 -8.72 2.08
C TYR A 53 7.37 -7.82 2.12
N ASP A 54 7.96 -7.73 3.32
CA ASP A 54 9.29 -7.15 3.46
C ASP A 54 10.32 -8.04 2.75
N ILE A 55 11.38 -7.42 2.23
CA ILE A 55 12.44 -8.13 1.52
C ILE A 55 13.77 -7.85 2.21
N LEU A 56 14.45 -8.92 2.60
CA LEU A 56 15.81 -8.87 3.09
C LEU A 56 16.77 -8.96 1.90
N GLY A 57 17.55 -7.91 1.66
CA GLY A 57 18.66 -7.93 0.72
C GLY A 57 19.93 -8.46 1.39
N LEU A 58 20.61 -9.41 0.73
CA LEU A 58 21.83 -10.02 1.22
C LEU A 58 23.08 -9.42 0.53
N PRO A 59 24.27 -9.51 1.15
CA PRO A 59 25.51 -8.94 0.59
C PRO A 59 25.92 -9.54 -0.77
N ASP A 60 25.46 -10.74 -1.10
CA ASP A 60 25.70 -11.41 -2.38
C ASP A 60 24.74 -10.96 -3.50
N GLY A 61 23.84 -10.02 -3.20
CA GLY A 61 22.83 -9.51 -4.13
C GLY A 61 21.58 -10.37 -4.23
N SER A 62 21.49 -11.48 -3.47
CA SER A 62 20.27 -12.27 -3.36
C SER A 62 19.26 -11.64 -2.40
N TYR A 63 18.02 -12.10 -2.48
CA TYR A 63 16.91 -11.56 -1.69
C TYR A 63 16.10 -12.67 -1.04
N ILE A 64 15.65 -12.43 0.18
CA ILE A 64 14.76 -13.32 0.92
C ILE A 64 13.46 -12.56 1.23
N PRO A 65 12.31 -12.98 0.67
CA PRO A 65 11.03 -12.42 1.06
C PRO A 65 10.68 -12.92 2.47
N MET A 66 10.38 -11.97 3.36
CA MET A 66 9.93 -12.25 4.72
C MET A 66 8.42 -12.49 4.68
N LYS A 67 8.00 -13.76 4.64
CA LYS A 67 6.59 -14.20 4.51
C LYS A 67 5.78 -13.99 5.79
N VAL A 68 5.85 -12.79 6.33
CA VAL A 68 5.15 -12.32 7.51
C VAL A 68 4.03 -11.40 7.05
N ARG A 69 2.80 -11.91 7.09
CA ARG A 69 1.60 -11.09 6.89
C ARG A 69 1.37 -10.19 8.10
N SER A 70 1.98 -9.02 8.06
CA SER A 70 1.81 -7.97 9.06
C SER A 70 1.06 -6.77 8.50
N LEU A 71 0.70 -5.85 9.39
CA LEU A 71 0.10 -4.57 9.05
C LEU A 71 0.96 -3.74 8.10
N VAL A 72 2.29 -3.97 8.07
CA VAL A 72 3.21 -3.30 7.12
C VAL A 72 2.76 -3.56 5.69
N GLY A 73 2.43 -4.81 5.34
CA GLY A 73 1.93 -5.15 4.00
C GLY A 73 0.61 -4.44 3.68
N LEU A 74 -0.27 -4.28 4.67
CA LEU A 74 -1.53 -3.54 4.53
C LEU A 74 -1.36 -2.02 4.43
N THR A 75 -0.23 -1.45 4.88
CA THR A 75 0.01 0.01 4.79
C THR A 75 0.11 0.51 3.36
N THR A 76 0.36 -0.39 2.40
CA THR A 76 0.27 -0.09 0.96
C THR A 76 -1.10 0.46 0.56
N LEU A 77 -2.17 0.12 1.29
CA LEU A 77 -3.52 0.66 1.07
C LEU A 77 -3.61 2.16 1.30
N PHE A 78 -2.76 2.73 2.18
CA PHE A 78 -2.83 4.15 2.57
C PHE A 78 -2.45 5.10 1.44
N ALA A 79 -1.68 4.62 0.48
CA ALA A 79 -1.19 5.40 -0.65
C ALA A 79 -2.25 5.45 -1.77
N VAL A 80 -3.37 6.08 -1.47
CA VAL A 80 -4.50 6.32 -2.38
C VAL A 80 -4.91 7.79 -2.32
N PHE A 81 -5.24 8.38 -3.47
CA PHE A 81 -5.67 9.77 -3.57
C PHE A 81 -6.50 10.00 -4.83
N VAL A 82 -7.64 10.68 -4.67
CA VAL A 82 -8.48 11.12 -5.78
C VAL A 82 -8.20 12.58 -6.10
N LEU A 83 -7.86 12.86 -7.35
CA LEU A 83 -7.68 14.19 -7.92
C LEU A 83 -8.95 14.61 -8.67
N PRO A 84 -9.74 15.56 -8.14
CA PRO A 84 -10.90 16.06 -8.83
C PRO A 84 -10.53 16.82 -10.10
N LYS A 85 -11.32 16.65 -11.15
CA LYS A 85 -11.13 17.38 -12.42
C LYS A 85 -11.04 18.90 -12.24
N ALA A 86 -11.91 19.46 -11.39
CA ALA A 86 -11.94 20.89 -11.11
C ALA A 86 -10.65 21.43 -10.44
N GLN A 87 -9.90 20.58 -9.74
CA GLN A 87 -8.60 20.94 -9.19
C GLN A 87 -7.51 20.92 -10.27
N LEU A 88 -7.53 19.91 -11.16
CA LEU A 88 -6.61 19.83 -12.30
C LEU A 88 -6.77 21.01 -13.27
N GLU A 89 -8.01 21.43 -13.54
CA GLU A 89 -8.31 22.59 -14.40
C GLU A 89 -7.69 23.90 -13.90
N LYS A 90 -7.40 24.01 -12.59
CA LYS A 90 -6.75 25.18 -11.98
C LYS A 90 -5.23 25.10 -11.96
N LEU A 91 -4.65 23.94 -12.29
CA LEU A 91 -3.21 23.65 -12.24
C LEU A 91 -2.71 23.20 -13.63
N PRO A 92 -2.63 24.11 -14.61
CA PRO A 92 -2.39 23.75 -15.99
C PRO A 92 -1.00 23.16 -16.25
N GLU A 93 0.04 23.63 -15.56
CA GLU A 93 1.41 23.13 -15.77
C GLU A 93 1.61 21.74 -15.17
N PHE A 94 1.13 21.53 -13.94
CA PHE A 94 1.08 20.22 -13.30
C PHE A 94 0.28 19.24 -14.17
N THR A 95 -0.92 19.63 -14.61
CA THR A 95 -1.78 18.77 -15.43
C THR A 95 -1.11 18.41 -16.76
N ARG A 96 -0.46 19.38 -17.42
CA ARG A 96 0.28 19.14 -18.66
C ARG A 96 1.40 18.11 -18.45
N ARG A 97 2.19 18.26 -17.38
CA ARG A 97 3.32 17.34 -17.08
C ARG A 97 2.84 15.96 -16.65
N LEU A 98 1.79 15.89 -15.82
CA LEU A 98 1.16 14.63 -15.44
C LEU A 98 0.71 13.84 -16.68
N ARG A 99 -0.02 14.51 -17.60
CA ARG A 99 -0.52 13.86 -18.82
C ARG A 99 0.62 13.46 -19.76
N TRP A 100 1.66 14.29 -19.89
CA TRP A 100 2.86 13.92 -20.63
C TRP A 100 3.56 12.70 -20.04
N PHE A 101 3.77 12.66 -18.72
CA PHE A 101 4.45 11.55 -18.05
C PHE A 101 3.64 10.26 -18.13
N GLN A 102 2.32 10.33 -17.93
CA GLN A 102 1.41 9.19 -18.10
C GLN A 102 1.49 8.63 -19.53
N LYS A 103 1.48 9.50 -20.55
CA LYS A 103 1.60 9.09 -21.95
C LYS A 103 2.96 8.45 -22.21
N TYR A 104 4.04 9.09 -21.77
CA TYR A 104 5.40 8.59 -21.93
C TYR A 104 5.52 7.16 -21.36
N ARG A 105 5.10 6.95 -20.12
CA ARG A 105 5.14 5.62 -19.50
C ARG A 105 4.33 4.58 -20.26
N ARG A 106 3.11 4.94 -20.70
CA ARG A 106 2.27 4.06 -21.51
C ARG A 106 2.94 3.68 -22.83
N ASP A 107 3.52 4.63 -23.54
CA ASP A 107 4.19 4.41 -24.82
C ASP A 107 5.44 3.51 -24.66
N ASN A 108 6.06 3.49 -23.48
CA ASN A 108 7.25 2.67 -23.18
C ASN A 108 6.92 1.34 -22.47
N GLY A 109 5.64 1.04 -22.21
CA GLY A 109 5.25 -0.17 -21.49
C GLY A 109 5.61 -0.17 -20.01
N ASP A 110 5.84 1.01 -19.43
CA ASP A 110 6.16 1.17 -18.01
C ASP A 110 4.92 1.04 -17.13
N TYR A 111 5.15 0.79 -15.83
CA TYR A 111 4.08 0.70 -14.83
C TYR A 111 3.22 1.98 -14.77
N LEU A 112 1.90 1.80 -14.69
CA LEU A 112 0.89 2.85 -14.65
C LEU A 112 0.19 2.84 -13.28
N VAL A 113 0.07 4.03 -12.66
CA VAL A 113 -0.54 4.23 -11.33
C VAL A 113 -1.85 5.02 -11.37
N LEU A 114 -2.23 5.48 -12.56
CA LEU A 114 -3.33 6.41 -12.77
C LEU A 114 -4.49 5.68 -13.46
N ASP A 115 -5.61 5.62 -12.76
CA ASP A 115 -6.91 5.30 -13.34
C ASP A 115 -7.70 6.59 -13.55
N GLU A 116 -8.53 6.63 -14.59
CA GLU A 116 -9.38 7.77 -14.89
C GLU A 116 -10.85 7.34 -14.88
N HIS A 117 -11.66 8.03 -14.08
CA HIS A 117 -13.08 7.69 -14.01
C HIS A 117 -13.79 8.15 -15.28
N PRO A 118 -14.46 7.26 -16.04
CA PRO A 118 -15.04 7.59 -17.35
C PRO A 118 -16.07 8.71 -17.30
N GLN A 119 -16.81 8.84 -16.19
CA GLN A 119 -17.96 9.74 -16.09
C GLN A 119 -17.65 11.14 -15.53
N HIS A 120 -16.52 11.31 -14.83
CA HIS A 120 -16.25 12.54 -14.07
C HIS A 120 -14.87 13.17 -14.35
N GLY A 121 -13.98 12.45 -15.04
CA GLY A 121 -12.63 12.95 -15.37
C GLY A 121 -11.73 13.17 -14.15
N ALA A 122 -12.12 12.65 -12.99
CA ALA A 122 -11.25 12.58 -11.83
C ALA A 122 -10.16 11.51 -12.06
N LEU A 123 -8.95 11.79 -11.58
CA LEU A 123 -7.85 10.84 -11.61
C LEU A 123 -7.73 10.15 -10.26
N HIS A 124 -7.48 8.85 -10.28
CA HIS A 124 -7.20 8.07 -9.09
C HIS A 124 -5.75 7.62 -9.12
N LEU A 125 -5.03 8.03 -8.08
CA LEU A 125 -3.69 7.58 -7.80
C LEU A 125 -3.79 6.52 -6.73
N SER A 126 -3.42 5.29 -7.07
CA SER A 126 -3.24 4.23 -6.08
C SER A 126 -1.91 3.54 -6.29
N LEU A 127 -1.29 3.22 -5.16
CA LEU A 127 -0.10 2.38 -5.14
C LEU A 127 -0.43 0.95 -5.58
N ILE A 128 -1.67 0.49 -5.37
CA ILE A 128 -2.08 -0.89 -5.61
C ILE A 128 -3.01 -0.95 -6.82
N PRO A 129 -2.70 -1.77 -7.84
CA PRO A 129 -3.62 -2.04 -8.95
C PRO A 129 -4.94 -2.63 -8.44
N ARG A 130 -6.04 -2.34 -9.14
CA ARG A 130 -7.39 -2.83 -8.80
C ARG A 130 -7.45 -4.34 -8.51
N GLU A 131 -6.74 -5.16 -9.29
CA GLU A 131 -6.73 -6.62 -9.11
C GLU A 131 -6.03 -7.07 -7.82
N ARG A 132 -4.91 -6.42 -7.48
CA ARG A 132 -4.16 -6.69 -6.23
C ARG A 132 -4.90 -6.17 -5.01
N LEU A 133 -5.64 -5.06 -5.15
CA LEU A 133 -6.47 -4.50 -4.09
C LEU A 133 -7.48 -5.53 -3.58
N ALA A 134 -8.16 -6.25 -4.48
CA ALA A 134 -9.15 -7.26 -4.09
C ALA A 134 -8.54 -8.38 -3.23
N ARG A 135 -7.35 -8.86 -3.63
CA ARG A 135 -6.62 -9.91 -2.90
C ARG A 135 -6.13 -9.45 -1.53
N LEU A 136 -5.64 -8.22 -1.46
CA LEU A 136 -5.19 -7.64 -0.20
C LEU A 136 -6.35 -7.40 0.77
N LEU A 137 -7.49 -6.90 0.26
CA LEU A 137 -8.71 -6.74 1.04
C LEU A 137 -9.25 -8.10 1.51
N HIS A 138 -9.19 -9.14 0.68
CA HIS A 138 -9.60 -10.48 1.09
C HIS A 138 -8.84 -10.98 2.31
N ALA A 139 -7.50 -10.83 2.35
CA ALA A 139 -6.72 -11.17 3.54
C ALA A 139 -7.05 -10.24 4.73
N MET A 140 -7.20 -8.93 4.50
CA MET A 140 -7.52 -7.96 5.56
C MET A 140 -8.85 -8.25 6.25
N LEU A 141 -9.86 -8.69 5.48
CA LEU A 141 -11.23 -8.90 5.95
C LEU A 141 -11.50 -10.34 6.41
N ASP A 142 -10.48 -11.20 6.42
CA ASP A 142 -10.58 -12.60 6.86
C ASP A 142 -10.43 -12.67 8.39
N GLU A 143 -11.42 -13.27 9.07
CA GLU A 143 -11.44 -13.41 10.52
C GLU A 143 -10.37 -14.36 11.08
N ASN A 144 -9.91 -15.31 10.26
CA ASN A 144 -8.79 -16.22 10.52
C ASN A 144 -7.43 -15.57 10.27
N GLU A 145 -7.41 -14.39 9.65
CA GLU A 145 -6.21 -13.59 9.40
C GLU A 145 -6.22 -12.30 10.25
N PHE A 146 -6.67 -11.20 9.65
CA PHE A 146 -6.51 -9.86 10.19
C PHE A 146 -7.77 -9.34 10.88
N LEU A 147 -8.97 -9.69 10.41
CA LEU A 147 -10.21 -9.14 10.92
C LEU A 147 -10.53 -9.70 12.31
N SER A 148 -10.75 -8.81 13.26
CA SER A 148 -11.15 -9.16 14.63
C SER A 148 -12.32 -8.27 15.09
N PRO A 149 -13.03 -8.65 16.17
CA PRO A 149 -14.09 -7.80 16.72
C PRO A 149 -13.66 -6.37 17.05
N GLY A 150 -12.37 -6.14 17.35
CA GLY A 150 -11.82 -4.82 17.66
C GLY A 150 -11.25 -4.05 16.46
N GLY A 151 -11.18 -4.66 15.27
CA GLY A 151 -10.53 -4.13 14.08
C GLY A 151 -9.45 -5.04 13.50
N ILE A 152 -8.59 -4.47 12.67
CA ILE A 152 -7.50 -5.16 11.96
C ILE A 152 -6.29 -5.34 12.88
N ARG A 153 -5.85 -6.58 13.04
CA ARG A 153 -4.68 -6.99 13.83
C ARG A 153 -3.37 -6.46 13.23
N SER A 154 -2.36 -6.24 14.06
CA SER A 154 -1.01 -5.85 13.60
C SER A 154 -0.24 -6.98 12.90
N LEU A 155 -0.61 -8.23 13.19
CA LEU A 155 -0.06 -9.44 12.59
C LEU A 155 -1.21 -10.39 12.29
N SER A 156 -1.21 -11.02 11.12
CA SER A 156 -2.21 -12.02 10.75
C SER A 156 -2.18 -13.20 11.72
N LYS A 157 -3.36 -13.67 12.11
CA LYS A 157 -3.54 -14.81 13.02
C LYS A 157 -3.07 -16.14 12.41
N ILE A 158 -2.78 -16.20 11.10
CA ILE A 158 -2.11 -17.36 10.48
C ILE A 158 -0.74 -17.66 11.12
N HIS A 159 -0.09 -16.65 11.71
CA HIS A 159 1.20 -16.79 12.40
C HIS A 159 1.06 -17.32 13.84
N ARG A 160 -0.11 -17.85 14.23
CA ARG A 160 -0.39 -18.45 15.55
C ARG A 160 0.63 -19.52 15.95
N ASP A 161 1.05 -20.36 15.00
CA ASP A 161 1.98 -21.46 15.25
C ASP A 161 3.43 -21.05 14.94
N GLY A 162 3.64 -19.77 14.63
CA GLY A 162 4.93 -19.14 14.36
C GLY A 162 5.29 -19.08 12.88
N TYR A 163 6.23 -18.20 12.59
CA TYR A 163 6.93 -18.10 11.31
C TYR A 163 8.43 -18.20 11.57
N ALA A 164 9.16 -18.87 10.68
CA ALA A 164 10.60 -18.99 10.77
C ALA A 164 11.27 -18.89 9.39
N VAL A 165 12.49 -18.35 9.38
CA VAL A 165 13.34 -18.20 8.20
C VAL A 165 14.78 -18.56 8.59
N GLN A 166 15.51 -19.20 7.68
CA GLN A 166 16.94 -19.48 7.85
C GLN A 166 17.75 -18.36 7.19
N ILE A 167 18.65 -17.74 7.94
CA ILE A 167 19.56 -16.71 7.45
C ILE A 167 20.96 -17.04 8.00
N ASP A 168 21.92 -17.26 7.11
CA ASP A 168 23.32 -17.55 7.45
C ASP A 168 23.50 -18.65 8.52
N GLY A 169 22.77 -19.76 8.35
CA GLY A 169 22.81 -20.91 9.26
C GLY A 169 22.07 -20.72 10.60
N GLN A 170 21.41 -19.58 10.80
CA GLN A 170 20.63 -19.28 12.00
C GLN A 170 19.14 -19.20 11.68
N THR A 171 18.32 -19.67 12.62
CA THR A 171 16.86 -19.60 12.52
C THR A 171 16.35 -18.35 13.21
N PHE A 172 15.72 -17.47 12.44
CA PHE A 172 14.99 -16.30 12.95
C PHE A 172 13.49 -16.55 12.80
N GLY A 173 12.68 -15.93 13.65
CA GLY A 173 11.25 -16.13 13.58
C GLY A 173 10.46 -15.22 14.50
N LEU A 174 9.15 -15.35 14.40
CA LEU A 174 8.19 -14.67 15.26
C LEU A 174 7.02 -15.58 15.58
N ARG A 175 6.28 -15.20 16.62
CA ARG A 175 5.01 -15.81 17.00
C ARG A 175 3.95 -14.73 17.09
N TYR A 176 2.71 -15.11 16.83
CA TYR A 176 1.54 -14.30 17.11
C TYR A 176 1.31 -14.23 18.62
N GLU A 177 1.52 -13.03 19.18
CA GLU A 177 1.54 -12.73 20.60
C GLU A 177 0.68 -11.47 20.85
N PRO A 178 -0.66 -11.58 20.83
CA PRO A 178 -1.54 -10.45 21.08
C PRO A 178 -1.51 -10.09 22.57
N GLY A 179 -0.83 -8.99 22.90
CA GLY A 179 -0.73 -8.47 24.27
C GLY A 179 0.70 -8.58 24.81
N GLU A 180 0.98 -9.64 25.55
CA GLU A 180 2.28 -9.85 26.19
C GLU A 180 3.22 -10.69 25.33
N SER A 181 4.50 -10.32 25.37
CA SER A 181 5.58 -11.01 24.67
C SER A 181 6.03 -12.23 25.48
N SER A 182 6.35 -13.33 24.79
CA SER A 182 7.00 -14.48 25.43
C SER A 182 8.47 -14.22 25.79
N THR A 183 9.02 -13.08 25.35
CA THR A 183 10.40 -12.65 25.63
C THR A 183 10.41 -11.29 26.33
N GLY A 184 11.45 -11.03 27.14
CA GLY A 184 11.64 -9.74 27.80
C GLY A 184 12.08 -8.59 26.88
N LEU A 185 12.22 -8.83 25.57
CA LEU A 185 12.54 -7.79 24.59
C LEU A 185 11.47 -6.70 24.64
N PHE A 186 11.90 -5.43 24.55
CA PHE A 186 11.03 -4.25 24.61
C PHE A 186 10.10 -4.21 25.85
N GLY A 187 10.57 -4.72 26.98
CA GLY A 187 9.83 -4.68 28.24
C GLY A 187 8.67 -5.66 28.31
N GLY A 188 8.69 -6.73 27.51
CA GLY A 188 7.65 -7.76 27.51
C GLY A 188 6.38 -7.35 26.74
N ASN A 189 6.39 -6.20 26.07
CA ASN A 189 5.25 -5.75 25.28
C ASN A 189 5.32 -6.30 23.85
N SER A 190 4.22 -6.90 23.39
CA SER A 190 4.09 -7.48 22.05
C SER A 190 3.29 -6.59 21.08
N ASN A 191 3.57 -5.29 21.14
CA ASN A 191 2.96 -4.21 20.36
C ASN A 191 2.56 -4.61 18.92
N TRP A 192 3.49 -5.10 18.11
CA TRP A 192 3.30 -5.30 16.67
C TRP A 192 3.00 -6.74 16.25
N ARG A 193 2.85 -7.68 17.20
CA ARG A 193 2.67 -9.11 16.90
C ARG A 193 1.27 -9.62 17.21
N GLY A 194 0.24 -8.84 16.86
CA GLY A 194 -1.15 -9.25 16.97
C GLY A 194 -2.14 -8.22 17.52
N PRO A 195 -1.78 -7.29 18.43
CA PRO A 195 -2.70 -6.28 18.92
C PRO A 195 -3.31 -5.41 17.80
N VAL A 196 -4.50 -4.87 18.05
CA VAL A 196 -5.16 -3.90 17.19
C VAL A 196 -4.70 -2.49 17.57
N TRP A 197 -4.20 -1.74 16.58
CA TRP A 197 -3.78 -0.35 16.76
C TRP A 197 -4.84 0.60 16.24
N MET A 198 -5.41 1.42 17.13
CA MET A 198 -6.42 2.41 16.76
C MET A 198 -5.92 3.37 15.65
N PRO A 199 -4.71 3.97 15.74
CA PRO A 199 -4.25 4.89 14.69
C PRO A 199 -4.14 4.22 13.31
N MET A 200 -3.71 2.96 13.28
CA MET A 200 -3.56 2.23 12.01
C MET A 200 -4.92 1.85 11.42
N ASN A 201 -5.87 1.45 12.26
CA ASN A 201 -7.24 1.17 11.84
C ASN A 201 -7.94 2.43 11.33
N TYR A 202 -7.70 3.58 11.96
CA TYR A 202 -8.16 4.87 11.46
C TYR A 202 -7.61 5.17 10.05
N MET A 203 -6.31 4.93 9.83
CA MET A 203 -5.69 5.10 8.51
C MET A 203 -6.27 4.13 7.46
N LEU A 204 -6.57 2.89 7.84
CA LEU A 204 -7.24 1.92 6.95
C LEU A 204 -8.64 2.40 6.56
N VAL A 205 -9.46 2.81 7.53
CA VAL A 205 -10.80 3.36 7.25
C VAL A 205 -10.72 4.58 6.33
N ARG A 206 -9.75 5.46 6.56
CA ARG A 206 -9.49 6.61 5.68
C ARG A 206 -9.15 6.19 4.25
N ALA A 207 -8.27 5.21 4.08
CA ALA A 207 -7.91 4.70 2.76
C ALA A 207 -9.11 4.06 2.04
N LEU A 208 -9.91 3.26 2.75
CA LEU A 208 -11.10 2.63 2.18
C LEU A 208 -12.14 3.67 1.71
N ARG A 209 -12.28 4.79 2.42
CA ARG A 209 -13.14 5.91 1.99
C ARG A 209 -12.64 6.59 0.72
N GLU A 210 -11.33 6.69 0.52
CA GLU A 210 -10.76 7.23 -0.72
C GLU A 210 -10.97 6.28 -1.90
N TYR A 211 -10.82 4.98 -1.69
CA TYR A 211 -11.17 3.98 -2.71
C TYR A 211 -12.66 4.03 -3.06
N ASP A 212 -13.54 4.15 -2.06
CA ASP A 212 -14.99 4.30 -2.26
C ASP A 212 -15.35 5.60 -2.99
N LEU A 213 -14.65 6.71 -2.70
CA LEU A 213 -14.85 7.97 -3.41
C LEU A 213 -14.61 7.85 -4.92
N PHE A 214 -13.64 7.01 -5.33
CA PHE A 214 -13.34 6.80 -6.74
C PHE A 214 -14.21 5.72 -7.39
N TYR A 215 -14.32 4.54 -6.76
CA TYR A 215 -14.98 3.39 -7.36
C TYR A 215 -16.49 3.32 -7.07
N GLY A 216 -16.94 3.88 -5.96
CA GLY A 216 -18.31 3.77 -5.48
C GLY A 216 -18.85 2.33 -5.54
N ASN A 217 -20.06 2.19 -6.06
CA ASN A 217 -20.73 0.89 -6.17
C ASN A 217 -20.13 -0.05 -7.24
N ASP A 218 -19.21 0.42 -8.09
CA ASP A 218 -18.58 -0.39 -9.13
C ASP A 218 -17.46 -1.30 -8.59
N TYR A 219 -17.17 -1.20 -7.29
CA TYR A 219 -16.18 -2.03 -6.60
C TYR A 219 -16.70 -2.48 -5.24
N GLN A 220 -17.25 -3.69 -5.20
CA GLN A 220 -17.69 -4.34 -3.96
C GLN A 220 -16.78 -5.52 -3.64
N VAL A 221 -16.55 -5.75 -2.36
CA VAL A 221 -15.81 -6.90 -1.84
C VAL A 221 -16.65 -7.63 -0.79
N GLU A 222 -16.40 -8.92 -0.63
CA GLU A 222 -17.02 -9.74 0.39
C GLU A 222 -16.57 -9.29 1.81
N PHE A 223 -17.48 -9.38 2.78
CA PHE A 223 -17.21 -9.05 4.18
C PHE A 223 -18.15 -9.82 5.13
N PRO A 224 -17.63 -10.60 6.10
CA PRO A 224 -16.24 -11.04 6.24
C PRO A 224 -15.87 -12.05 5.14
N THR A 225 -14.58 -12.34 4.95
CA THR A 225 -14.08 -13.24 3.89
C THR A 225 -13.63 -14.62 4.37
N GLY A 226 -13.73 -14.93 5.66
CA GLY A 226 -13.22 -16.17 6.26
C GLY A 226 -14.14 -16.82 7.30
#